data_AF-A0A955NGV9-F1
#
_entry.id   AF-A0A955NGV9-F1
#
_cell.length_a   1.000
_cell.length_b   1.000
_cell.length_c   1.000
_cell.angle_alpha   90.00
_cell.angle_beta   90.00
_cell.angle_gamma   90.00
#
_symmetry.space_group_name_H-M   'P 1'
#
loop_
_entity.id
_entity.type
_entity.pdbx_description
1 polymer ?
#
loop_
_entity_poly.entity_id
_entity_poly.type
_entity_poly.pdbx_seq_one_letter_code
_entity_poly.pdbx_strand_id
1 'polypeptide(L)' 'MRRQYRSIKETCGDAILMFRSGDGLKGLGDFYEMFEEDAKVATRVLKSRAWFTPAS' A
#
# COMPACT_ATOMS: atom_id res chain seq x y z
N MET A 1 5.15 9.02 -0.84
CA MET A 1 4.19 8.10 -0.18
C MET A 1 4.73 7.45 1.09
N ARG A 2 5.86 6.73 1.10
CA ARG A 2 6.37 6.08 2.34
C ARG A 2 6.58 6.98 3.57
N ARG A 3 7.01 8.24 3.40
CA ARG A 3 7.11 9.20 4.53
C ARG A 3 5.73 9.56 5.11
N GLN A 4 4.72 9.73 4.26
CA GLN A 4 3.33 9.98 4.70
C GLN A 4 2.75 8.74 5.40
N TYR A 5 3.00 7.54 4.86
CA TYR A 5 2.66 6.28 5.53
C TYR A 5 3.17 6.24 6.98
N ARG A 6 4.47 6.48 7.19
CA ARG A 6 5.05 6.46 8.54
C ARG A 6 4.44 7.50 9.47
N SER A 7 4.28 8.74 8.99
CA SER A 7 3.66 9.81 9.78
C SER A 7 2.21 9.50 10.19
N ILE A 8 1.43 8.85 9.32
CA ILE A 8 0.06 8.44 9.66
C ILE A 8 0.07 7.27 10.66
N LYS A 9 0.93 6.26 10.45
CA LYS A 9 1.07 5.12 11.40
C LYS A 9 1.54 5.54 12.79
N GLU A 10 2.29 6.64 12.92
CA GLU A 10 2.63 7.21 14.23
C GLU A 10 1.39 7.68 15.01
N THR A 11 0.33 8.09 14.31
CA THR A 11 -0.93 8.55 14.91
C THR A 11 -1.95 7.42 15.04
N CYS A 12 -2.01 6.50 14.08
CA CYS A 12 -2.92 5.35 14.05
C CYS A 12 -2.16 4.06 13.71
N GLY A 13 -1.44 3.53 14.69
CA GLY A 13 -0.53 2.38 14.51
C GLY A 13 -1.22 1.06 14.19
N ASP A 14 -2.48 0.91 14.55
CA ASP A 14 -3.31 -0.29 14.36
C ASP A 14 -4.12 -0.29 13.05
N ALA A 15 -4.23 0.85 12.38
CA ALA A 15 -4.94 0.97 11.11
C ALA A 15 -4.15 0.37 9.93
N ILE A 16 -4.86 -0.24 8.97
CA ILE A 16 -4.31 -0.62 7.66
C ILE A 16 -4.45 0.56 6.71
N LEU A 17 -3.34 1.04 6.16
CA LEU A 17 -3.31 2.19 5.26
C LEU A 17 -3.28 1.76 3.79
N MET A 18 -4.29 2.24 3.05
CA MET A 18 -4.44 2.02 1.61
C MET A 18 -4.28 3.34 0.86
N PHE A 19 -3.25 3.42 0.01
CA PHE A 19 -2.99 4.60 -0.81
C PHE A 19 -3.54 4.38 -2.20
N ARG A 20 -4.49 5.22 -2.62
CA ARG A 20 -4.99 5.19 -3.99
C ARG A 20 -3.86 5.60 -4.93
N SER A 21 -3.47 4.71 -5.84
CA SER A 21 -2.52 5.05 -6.90
C SER A 21 -3.27 5.89 -7.94
N GLY A 22 -2.99 7.19 -7.97
CA GLY A 22 -3.66 8.14 -8.84
C GLY A 22 -3.08 8.11 -10.25
N ASP A 23 -3.92 7.73 -11.21
CA ASP A 23 -3.84 7.92 -12.67
C ASP A 23 -2.47 7.67 -13.37
N GLY A 24 -2.43 6.66 -14.24
CA GLY A 24 -1.30 6.49 -15.15
C GLY A 24 -1.32 5.28 -16.07
N LEU A 25 -2.08 4.22 -15.74
CA LEU A 25 -2.21 3.05 -16.61
C LEU A 25 -3.68 2.83 -16.98
N LYS A 26 -4.10 3.48 -18.07
CA LYS A 26 -5.38 3.19 -18.74
C LYS A 26 -5.45 1.68 -19.05
N GLY A 27 -6.20 0.93 -18.24
CA GLY A 27 -6.44 -0.51 -18.44
C GLY A 27 -6.16 -1.40 -17.22
N LEU A 28 -5.51 -0.89 -16.19
CA LEU A 28 -5.31 -1.56 -14.90
C LEU A 28 -6.08 -0.72 -13.87
N GLY A 29 -7.22 -1.23 -13.37
CA GLY A 29 -8.22 -0.49 -12.58
C GLY A 29 -7.72 0.18 -11.30
N ASP A 30 -8.61 0.79 -10.51
CA ASP A 30 -8.24 1.47 -9.25
C ASP A 30 -7.55 0.50 -8.28
N PHE A 31 -6.22 0.57 -8.20
CA PHE A 31 -5.42 -0.20 -7.25
C PHE A 31 -5.08 0.65 -6.02
N TYR A 32 -5.07 -0.03 -4.88
CA TYR A 32 -4.55 0.51 -3.64
C TYR A 32 -3.16 -0.05 -3.36
N GLU A 33 -2.22 0.85 -3.14
CA GLU A 33 -0.88 0.54 -2.67
C GLU A 33 -0.87 0.47 -1.15
N MET A 34 -0.20 -0.56 -0.63
CA MET A 34 0.06 -0.77 0.79
C MET A 34 1.56 -0.90 0.98
N PHE A 35 2.07 -0.45 2.13
CA PHE A 35 3.50 -0.38 2.41
C PHE A 35 3.87 -1.19 3.66
N GLU A 36 5.15 -1.59 3.74
CA GLU A 36 5.77 -2.20 4.93
C GLU A 36 4.94 -3.36 5.52
N GLU A 37 4.58 -3.30 6.81
CA GLU A 37 3.84 -4.37 7.49
C GLU A 37 2.43 -4.56 6.93
N ASP A 38 1.76 -3.49 6.51
CA ASP A 38 0.40 -3.57 5.94
C ASP A 38 0.41 -4.38 4.62
N ALA A 39 1.47 -4.26 3.81
CA ALA A 39 1.65 -5.06 2.61
C ALA A 39 1.88 -6.56 2.92
N LYS A 40 2.60 -6.88 4.02
CA LYS A 40 2.81 -8.26 4.46
C LYS A 40 1.51 -8.88 4.96
N VAL A 41 0.75 -8.13 5.75
CA VAL A 41 -0.57 -8.55 6.26
C VAL A 41 -1.51 -8.81 5.08
N ALA A 42 -1.60 -7.88 4.12
CA ALA A 42 -2.43 -8.05 2.94
C ALA A 42 -2.04 -9.27 2.11
N THR A 43 -0.74 -9.49 1.89
CA THR A 43 -0.22 -10.68 1.17
C THR A 43 -0.63 -11.98 1.86
N ARG A 44 -0.56 -12.02 3.20
CA ARG A 44 -0.92 -13.21 3.98
C ARG A 44 -2.43 -13.45 3.99
N VAL A 45 -3.23 -12.41 4.21
CA VAL A 45 -4.68 -12.53 4.45
C VAL A 45 -5.44 -12.63 3.13
N LEU A 46 -5.15 -11.72 2.20
CA LEU A 46 -5.87 -11.63 0.93
C LEU A 46 -5.29 -12.54 -0.15
N LYS A 47 -4.14 -13.18 0.11
CA LYS A 47 -3.34 -13.92 -0.88
C LYS A 47 -3.05 -13.07 -2.13
N SER A 48 -3.10 -11.75 -1.98
CA SER A 48 -2.84 -10.80 -3.05
C SER A 48 -1.35 -10.76 -3.30
N ARG A 49 -0.94 -10.88 -4.56
CA ARG A 49 0.45 -10.61 -4.96
C ARG A 49 0.64 -9.09 -4.82
N ALA A 50 1.25 -8.66 -3.72
CA ALA A 50 1.65 -7.27 -3.57
C ALA A 50 2.61 -6.95 -4.72
N TRP A 51 2.25 -6.01 -5.59
CA TRP A 51 3.17 -5.45 -6.57
C TRP A 51 4.15 -4.58 -5.79
N PHE A 52 5.18 -5.22 -5.25
CA PHE A 52 6.34 -4.53 -4.71
C PHE A 52 7.08 -3.94 -5.91
N THR A 53 6.87 -2.65 -6.19
CA THR A 53 7.80 -1.86 -6.99
C THR A 53 9.00 -1.57 -6.09
N PRO A 54 10.16 -2.22 -6.28
CA PRO A 54 11.38 -1.78 -5.62
C PRO A 54 11.62 -0.33 -6.06
N ALA A 55 11.82 0.54 -5.09
CA ALA A 55 12.13 1.93 -5.36
C ALA A 55 13.47 2.01 -6.12
N SER A 56 13.38 2.30 -7.42
CA SER A 56 14.46 2.91 -8.19
C SER A 56 14.66 4.35 -7.75
#